data_AF-A0A3Q9KTK0-F1
#
_entry.id   AF-A0A3Q9KTK0-F1
#
_cell.length_a   1.000
_cell.length_b   1.000
_cell.length_c   1.000
_cell.angle_alpha   90.00
_cell.angle_beta   90.00
_cell.angle_gamma   90.00
#
_symmetry.space_group_name_H-M   'P 1'
#
loop_
_entity.id
_entity.type
_entity.pdbx_description
1 polymer ?
#
loop_
_entity_poly.entity_id
_entity_poly.type
_entity_poly.pdbx_seq_one_letter_code
_entity_poly.pdbx_strand_id
1 'polypeptide(L)'
;MSDQKGLEFGKFMGDDGGVHDMISASVIIGVPAARGAAERYGRELRFDFLDDEAVHRLLFHRWEDNATGRLMGCLGSIPLFVFGAGAWPFWDLVASQKSTAFQAAFIVVDTLIVVGVLVGLYMWRRSSLLDPATRNMRIRVRRYHKIARIARRGGADIPAAYPYYGMYLSSRKFFPDAPELSIPDEGKIA
;
A
#
# COMPACT_ATOMS: atom_id res chain seq x y z
N MET A 1 -13.21 13.23 1.26
CA MET A 1 -14.10 12.31 2.01
C MET A 1 -13.84 10.91 1.49
N SER A 2 -13.84 9.89 2.34
CA SER A 2 -13.40 8.54 1.98
C SER A 2 -14.40 7.87 1.03
N ASP A 3 -14.12 7.88 -0.28
CA ASP A 3 -14.96 7.27 -1.32
C ASP A 3 -15.18 5.76 -1.09
N GLN A 4 -14.34 5.11 -0.29
CA GLN A 4 -14.47 3.68 -0.03
C GLN A 4 -15.57 3.33 0.99
N LYS A 5 -15.96 4.25 1.88
CA LYS A 5 -16.99 3.98 2.91
C LYS A 5 -18.41 3.85 2.35
N GLY A 6 -18.63 4.22 1.08
CA GLY A 6 -19.92 4.11 0.40
C GLY A 6 -19.94 3.08 -0.72
N LEU A 7 -18.90 2.25 -0.88
CA LEU A 7 -18.89 1.21 -1.90
C LEU A 7 -19.79 0.04 -1.50
N GLU A 8 -20.52 -0.48 -2.49
CA GLU A 8 -21.34 -1.67 -2.32
C GLU A 8 -20.48 -2.88 -1.95
N PHE A 9 -21.08 -3.83 -1.22
CA PHE A 9 -20.46 -5.11 -0.95
C PHE A 9 -19.99 -5.79 -2.23
N GLY A 10 -18.73 -6.24 -2.26
CA GLY A 10 -18.13 -6.86 -3.43
C GLY A 10 -17.45 -5.87 -4.37
N LYS A 11 -17.43 -4.57 -4.06
CA LYS A 11 -16.61 -3.58 -4.76
C LYS A 11 -15.53 -3.02 -3.85
N PHE A 12 -14.41 -2.65 -4.43
CA PHE A 12 -13.31 -2.02 -3.69
C PHE A 12 -12.56 -1.02 -4.58
N MET A 13 -11.85 -0.08 -3.95
CA MET A 13 -11.04 0.89 -4.67
C MET A 13 -9.60 0.37 -4.86
N GLY A 14 -9.14 0.36 -6.10
CA GLY A 14 -7.82 -0.09 -6.50
C GLY A 14 -6.71 0.94 -6.25
N ASP A 15 -5.46 0.50 -6.44
CA ASP A 15 -4.28 1.37 -6.34
C ASP A 15 -4.18 2.42 -7.44
N ASP A 16 -4.98 2.29 -8.49
CA ASP A 16 -5.22 3.27 -9.56
C ASP A 16 -6.25 4.34 -9.17
N GLY A 17 -6.97 4.17 -8.06
CA GLY A 17 -8.08 5.04 -7.66
C GLY A 17 -9.41 4.70 -8.36
N GLY A 18 -9.47 3.63 -9.17
CA GLY A 18 -10.69 3.14 -9.78
C GLY A 18 -11.47 2.19 -8.85
N VAL A 19 -12.75 1.98 -9.14
CA VAL A 19 -13.59 0.99 -8.45
C VAL A 19 -13.54 -0.32 -9.24
N HIS A 20 -13.30 -1.42 -8.53
CA HIS A 20 -13.14 -2.76 -9.10
C HIS A 20 -14.01 -3.77 -8.35
N ASP A 21 -14.42 -4.82 -9.05
CA ASP A 21 -15.16 -5.92 -8.44
C ASP A 21 -14.20 -6.87 -7.71
N MET A 22 -14.56 -7.24 -6.49
CA MET A 22 -13.89 -8.23 -5.67
C MET A 22 -14.07 -9.63 -6.26
N ILE A 23 -13.03 -10.45 -6.21
CA ILE A 23 -13.15 -11.86 -6.58
C ILE A 23 -13.91 -12.56 -5.47
N SER A 24 -15.12 -13.01 -5.78
CA SER A 24 -15.97 -13.74 -4.85
C SER A 24 -15.37 -15.09 -4.46
N ALA A 25 -15.69 -15.53 -3.26
CA ALA A 25 -15.27 -16.82 -2.72
C ALA A 25 -15.72 -17.97 -3.61
N SER A 26 -16.91 -17.87 -4.23
CA SER A 26 -17.43 -18.88 -5.15
C SER A 26 -16.51 -19.11 -6.35
N VAL A 27 -15.91 -18.05 -6.91
CA VAL A 27 -14.94 -18.13 -8.01
C VAL A 27 -13.65 -18.82 -7.55
N ILE A 28 -13.19 -18.53 -6.33
CA ILE A 28 -12.00 -19.17 -5.74
C ILE A 28 -12.26 -20.65 -5.45
N ILE A 29 -13.44 -20.97 -4.90
CA ILE A 29 -13.88 -22.33 -4.57
C ILE A 29 -14.00 -23.18 -5.83
N GLY A 30 -14.48 -22.59 -6.94
CA GLY A 30 -14.62 -23.26 -8.23
C GLY A 30 -13.30 -23.77 -8.83
N VAL A 31 -12.15 -23.28 -8.36
CA VAL A 31 -10.83 -23.75 -8.79
C VAL A 31 -10.15 -24.53 -7.64
N PRO A 32 -10.04 -25.87 -7.70
CA PRO A 32 -9.51 -26.68 -6.60
C PRO A 32 -8.13 -26.25 -6.11
N ALA A 33 -7.24 -25.87 -7.02
CA ALA A 33 -5.91 -25.38 -6.68
C ALA A 33 -5.94 -24.04 -5.94
N ALA A 34 -6.89 -23.16 -6.26
CA ALA A 34 -7.05 -21.87 -5.59
C ALA A 34 -7.69 -22.04 -4.21
N ARG A 35 -8.73 -22.88 -4.10
CA ARG A 35 -9.33 -23.29 -2.82
C ARG A 35 -8.29 -23.87 -1.86
N GLY A 36 -7.51 -24.86 -2.32
CA GLY A 36 -6.47 -25.47 -1.49
C GLY A 36 -5.40 -24.46 -1.06
N ALA A 37 -5.08 -23.48 -1.91
CA ALA A 37 -4.19 -22.38 -1.54
C ALA A 37 -4.82 -21.43 -0.51
N ALA A 38 -6.11 -21.11 -0.65
CA ALA A 38 -6.87 -20.27 0.26
C ALA A 38 -6.93 -20.87 1.67
N GLU A 39 -7.29 -22.14 1.78
CA GLU A 39 -7.35 -22.85 3.06
C GLU A 39 -5.96 -22.96 3.72
N ARG A 40 -4.91 -23.27 2.93
CA ARG A 40 -3.54 -23.33 3.44
C ARG A 40 -3.07 -21.98 3.98
N TYR A 41 -3.22 -20.92 3.18
CA TYR A 41 -2.81 -19.58 3.61
C TYR A 41 -3.69 -19.04 4.73
N GLY A 42 -4.95 -19.44 4.79
CA GLY A 42 -5.86 -19.06 5.86
C GLY A 42 -5.45 -19.64 7.20
N ARG A 43 -4.99 -20.91 7.22
CA ARG A 43 -4.37 -21.50 8.42
C ARG A 43 -3.06 -20.81 8.81
N GLU A 44 -2.21 -20.49 7.85
CA GLU A 44 -0.92 -19.80 8.11
C GLU A 44 -1.12 -18.39 8.70
N LEU A 45 -2.17 -17.68 8.28
CA LEU A 45 -2.38 -16.26 8.60
C LEU A 45 -3.58 -15.97 9.51
N ARG A 46 -4.22 -17.04 10.02
CA ARG A 46 -5.47 -16.97 10.81
C ARG A 46 -6.48 -16.04 10.17
N PHE A 47 -6.81 -16.31 8.91
CA PHE A 47 -7.70 -15.45 8.11
C PHE A 47 -8.50 -16.31 7.14
N ASP A 48 -9.81 -16.08 7.04
CA ASP A 48 -10.61 -16.80 6.06
C ASP A 48 -10.62 -16.05 4.72
N PHE A 49 -9.96 -16.63 3.72
CA PHE A 49 -9.93 -16.10 2.35
C PHE A 49 -11.15 -16.52 1.52
N LEU A 50 -12.01 -17.39 2.07
CA LEU A 50 -13.26 -17.85 1.46
C LEU A 50 -14.48 -17.18 2.09
N ASP A 51 -14.27 -16.26 3.04
CA ASP A 51 -15.28 -15.35 3.55
C ASP A 51 -15.18 -14.01 2.81
N ASP A 52 -16.17 -13.74 1.95
CA ASP A 52 -16.23 -12.50 1.17
C ASP A 52 -16.29 -11.26 2.07
N GLU A 53 -16.87 -11.34 3.27
CA GLU A 53 -16.95 -10.23 4.21
C GLU A 53 -15.57 -9.92 4.83
N ALA A 54 -14.85 -10.96 5.24
CA ALA A 54 -13.48 -10.80 5.70
C ALA A 54 -12.59 -10.21 4.60
N VAL A 55 -12.69 -10.70 3.36
CA VAL A 55 -11.91 -10.21 2.23
C VAL A 55 -12.27 -8.77 1.88
N HIS A 56 -13.55 -8.40 1.90
CA HIS A 56 -13.97 -7.02 1.67
C HIS A 56 -13.30 -6.09 2.68
N ARG A 57 -13.42 -6.38 3.99
CA ARG A 57 -12.79 -5.58 5.04
C ARG A 57 -11.27 -5.49 4.88
N LEU A 58 -10.64 -6.58 4.47
CA LEU A 58 -9.21 -6.61 4.19
C LEU A 58 -8.82 -5.63 3.07
N LEU A 59 -9.60 -5.59 1.98
CA LEU A 59 -9.38 -4.67 0.85
C LEU A 59 -9.70 -3.21 1.24
N PHE A 60 -10.63 -3.00 2.17
CA PHE A 60 -10.91 -1.70 2.75
C PHE A 60 -9.70 -1.11 3.49
N HIS A 61 -9.21 -1.80 4.53
CA HIS A 61 -8.04 -1.32 5.28
C HIS A 61 -6.80 -1.17 4.41
N ARG A 62 -6.69 -2.01 3.38
CA ARG A 62 -5.58 -1.92 2.44
C ARG A 62 -5.58 -0.61 1.65
N TRP A 63 -6.75 -0.17 1.20
CA TRP A 63 -6.87 1.11 0.50
C TRP A 63 -6.62 2.28 1.45
N GLU A 64 -7.11 2.25 2.70
CA GLU A 64 -6.81 3.30 3.68
C GLU A 64 -5.29 3.45 3.93
N ASP A 65 -4.57 2.32 4.04
CA ASP A 65 -3.09 2.31 4.13
C ASP A 65 -2.44 2.88 2.86
N ASN A 66 -3.04 2.67 1.68
CA ASN A 66 -2.51 3.23 0.44
C ASN A 66 -2.81 4.72 0.26
N ALA A 67 -4.02 5.17 0.57
CA ALA A 67 -4.44 6.57 0.45
C ALA A 67 -3.55 7.47 1.31
N THR A 68 -3.32 7.06 2.56
CA THR A 68 -2.37 7.71 3.48
C THR A 68 -0.96 7.75 2.89
N GLY A 69 -0.56 6.65 2.24
CA GLY A 69 0.72 6.54 1.55
C GLY A 69 0.90 7.45 0.35
N ARG A 70 -0.12 7.52 -0.51
CA ARG A 70 -0.09 8.26 -1.76
C ARG A 70 0.03 9.76 -1.50
N LEU A 71 -0.78 10.29 -0.58
CA LEU A 71 -0.71 11.70 -0.19
C LEU A 71 0.70 12.08 0.29
N MET A 72 1.32 11.24 1.13
CA MET A 72 2.68 11.47 1.61
C MET A 72 3.73 11.37 0.52
N GLY A 73 3.60 10.38 -0.38
CA GLY A 73 4.48 10.24 -1.54
C GLY A 73 4.44 11.50 -2.42
N CYS A 74 3.25 12.05 -2.67
CA CYS A 74 3.07 13.29 -3.41
C CYS A 74 3.63 14.51 -2.68
N LEU A 75 3.37 14.66 -1.37
CA LEU A 75 3.90 15.78 -0.59
C LEU A 75 5.42 15.74 -0.45
N GLY A 76 6.00 14.54 -0.35
CA GLY A 76 7.44 14.33 -0.28
C GLY A 76 8.15 14.47 -1.63
N SER A 77 7.49 14.12 -2.73
CA SER A 77 8.10 14.17 -4.07
C SER A 77 8.35 15.60 -4.54
N ILE A 78 7.53 16.57 -4.14
CA ILE A 78 7.71 17.99 -4.51
C ILE A 78 9.05 18.55 -4.00
N PRO A 79 9.35 18.56 -2.69
CA PRO A 79 10.63 19.07 -2.21
C PRO A 79 11.80 18.21 -2.69
N LEU A 80 11.67 16.88 -2.77
CA LEU A 80 12.73 16.04 -3.33
C LEU A 80 13.02 16.36 -4.80
N PHE A 81 12.00 16.70 -5.59
CA PHE A 81 12.19 17.12 -6.97
C PHE A 81 12.85 18.50 -7.03
N VAL A 82 12.38 19.47 -6.24
CA VAL A 82 12.91 20.84 -6.22
C VAL A 82 14.38 20.86 -5.80
N PHE A 83 14.72 20.19 -4.70
CA PHE A 83 16.08 20.20 -4.14
C PHE A 83 16.98 19.13 -4.76
N GLY A 84 16.44 17.99 -5.20
CA GLY A 84 17.24 16.98 -5.91
C GLY A 84 17.53 17.34 -7.37
N ALA A 85 16.48 17.47 -8.19
CA ALA A 85 16.62 17.69 -9.63
C ALA A 85 16.56 19.17 -10.02
N GLY A 86 15.71 19.95 -9.34
CA GLY A 86 15.50 21.38 -9.59
C GLY A 86 16.65 22.27 -9.10
N ALA A 87 17.52 21.76 -8.22
CA ALA A 87 18.73 22.47 -7.80
C ALA A 87 19.80 22.47 -8.89
N TRP A 88 19.75 21.53 -9.84
CA TRP A 88 20.76 21.38 -10.89
C TRP A 88 20.90 22.61 -11.80
N PRO A 89 19.83 23.20 -12.36
CA PRO A 89 19.94 24.45 -13.11
C PRO A 89 20.52 25.61 -12.29
N PHE A 90 20.18 25.70 -11.00
CA PHE A 90 20.72 26.75 -10.14
C PHE A 90 22.21 26.54 -9.83
N TRP A 91 22.61 25.28 -9.66
CA TRP A 91 24.01 24.90 -9.54
C TRP A 91 24.81 25.34 -10.77
N ASP A 92 24.34 24.95 -11.96
CA ASP A 92 25.03 25.21 -13.23
C ASP A 92 25.14 26.70 -13.56
N LEU A 93 24.04 27.45 -13.39
CA LEU A 93 23.94 28.86 -13.80
C LEU A 93 24.47 29.85 -12.75
N VAL A 94 24.42 29.51 -11.47
CA VAL A 94 24.67 30.47 -10.38
C VAL A 94 25.76 29.97 -9.45
N ALA A 95 25.60 28.80 -8.84
CA ALA A 95 26.48 28.36 -7.75
C ALA A 95 27.90 27.99 -8.24
N SER A 96 28.01 27.40 -9.44
CA SER A 96 29.27 26.98 -10.06
C SER A 96 30.27 28.13 -10.26
N GLN A 97 29.76 29.36 -10.43
CA GLN A 97 30.58 30.56 -10.62
C GLN A 97 30.90 31.31 -9.31
N LYS A 98 30.41 30.84 -8.16
CA LYS A 98 30.67 31.46 -6.85
C LYS A 98 31.90 30.86 -6.17
N SER A 99 32.30 31.47 -5.05
CA SER A 99 33.42 30.99 -4.24
C SER A 99 33.20 29.56 -3.77
N THR A 100 34.31 28.84 -3.52
CA THR A 100 34.28 27.47 -2.99
C THR A 100 33.48 27.37 -1.69
N ALA A 101 33.54 28.40 -0.84
CA ALA A 101 32.76 28.45 0.40
C ALA A 101 31.25 28.49 0.14
N PHE A 102 30.79 29.25 -0.87
CA PHE A 102 29.39 29.29 -1.26
C PHE A 102 28.93 27.96 -1.85
N GLN A 103 29.74 27.36 -2.74
CA GLN A 103 29.45 26.05 -3.34
C GLN A 103 29.30 24.96 -2.27
N ALA A 104 30.22 24.91 -1.31
CA ALA A 104 30.16 23.98 -0.19
C ALA A 104 28.90 24.19 0.66
N ALA A 105 28.59 25.45 1.02
CA ALA A 105 27.39 25.78 1.77
C ALA A 105 26.11 25.37 1.02
N PHE A 106 26.06 25.60 -0.29
CA PHE A 106 24.93 25.23 -1.14
C PHE A 106 24.69 23.71 -1.13
N ILE A 107 25.73 22.90 -1.39
CA ILE A 107 25.63 21.43 -1.38
C ILE A 107 25.19 20.93 0.00
N VAL A 108 25.76 21.48 1.07
CA VAL A 108 25.43 21.05 2.44
C VAL A 108 23.97 21.34 2.77
N VAL A 109 23.48 22.54 2.48
CA VAL A 109 22.08 22.91 2.74
C VAL A 109 21.13 22.03 1.93
N ASP A 110 21.41 21.84 0.64
CA ASP A 110 20.58 21.03 -0.24
C ASP A 110 20.52 19.56 0.24
N THR A 111 21.68 19.00 0.60
CA THR A 111 21.77 17.65 1.17
C THR A 111 20.98 17.54 2.49
N LEU A 112 21.10 18.53 3.38
CA LEU A 112 20.35 18.53 4.65
C LEU A 112 18.84 18.59 4.43
N ILE A 113 18.37 19.35 3.44
CA ILE A 113 16.95 19.41 3.09
C ILE A 113 16.47 18.07 2.56
N VAL A 114 17.18 17.48 1.60
CA VAL A 114 16.84 16.16 1.04
C VAL A 114 16.82 15.07 2.11
N VAL A 115 17.88 14.98 2.92
CA VAL A 115 17.96 14.01 4.03
C VAL A 115 16.87 14.28 5.06
N GLY A 116 16.61 15.53 5.42
CA GLY A 116 15.55 15.92 6.35
C GLY A 116 14.17 15.48 5.89
N VAL A 117 13.85 15.68 4.60
CA VAL A 117 12.59 15.22 4.01
C VAL A 117 12.50 13.69 4.05
N LEU A 118 13.55 12.97 3.66
CA LEU A 118 13.55 11.50 3.68
C LEU A 118 13.38 10.95 5.11
N VAL A 119 14.09 11.51 6.09
CA VAL A 119 13.98 11.13 7.50
C VAL A 119 12.60 11.47 8.04
N GLY A 120 12.05 12.65 7.71
CA GLY A 120 10.70 13.07 8.11
C GLY A 120 9.63 12.12 7.58
N LEU A 121 9.69 11.79 6.28
CA LEU A 121 8.80 10.80 5.66
C LEU A 121 8.91 9.43 6.34
N TYR A 122 10.14 8.98 6.62
CA TYR A 122 10.37 7.71 7.32
C TYR A 122 9.79 7.74 8.73
N MET A 123 10.10 8.76 9.54
CA MET A 123 9.63 8.88 10.94
C MET A 123 8.11 8.90 11.00
N TRP A 124 7.46 9.59 10.06
CA TRP A 124 6.01 9.63 9.96
C TRP A 124 5.43 8.26 9.63
N ARG A 125 5.95 7.58 8.61
CA ARG A 125 5.49 6.25 8.19
C ARG A 125 5.88 5.15 9.18
N ARG A 126 6.89 5.39 10.04
CA ARG A 126 7.51 4.38 10.90
C ARG A 126 6.48 3.63 11.76
N SER A 127 5.52 4.33 12.35
CA SER A 127 4.47 3.71 13.17
C SER A 127 3.67 2.69 12.36
N SER A 128 3.11 3.07 11.21
CA SER A 128 2.39 2.18 10.29
C SER A 128 3.28 1.08 9.67
N LEU A 129 4.56 1.36 9.44
CA LEU A 129 5.50 0.37 8.89
C LEU A 129 5.88 -0.70 9.90
N LEU A 130 5.96 -0.35 11.19
CA LEU A 130 6.32 -1.24 12.27
C LEU A 130 5.10 -1.89 12.94
N ASP A 131 3.92 -1.29 12.81
CA ASP A 131 2.67 -1.79 13.38
C ASP A 131 2.37 -3.24 12.93
N PRO A 132 2.37 -4.21 13.86
CA PRO A 132 2.11 -5.61 13.56
C PRO A 132 0.75 -5.87 12.91
N ALA A 133 -0.30 -5.11 13.27
CA ALA A 133 -1.64 -5.28 12.72
C ALA A 133 -1.69 -4.90 11.22
N THR A 134 -1.16 -3.73 10.88
CA THR A 134 -1.00 -3.29 9.49
C THR A 134 -0.13 -4.26 8.68
N ARG A 135 0.93 -4.82 9.27
CA ARG A 135 1.78 -5.82 8.60
C ARG A 135 1.05 -7.14 8.33
N ASN A 136 0.22 -7.59 9.28
CA ASN A 136 -0.65 -8.75 9.10
C ASN A 136 -1.65 -8.54 7.96
N MET A 137 -2.28 -7.37 7.90
CA MET A 137 -3.12 -6.98 6.77
C MET A 137 -2.34 -7.04 5.44
N ARG A 138 -1.14 -6.45 5.36
CA ARG A 138 -0.33 -6.44 4.13
C ARG A 138 0.06 -7.86 3.67
N ILE A 139 0.39 -8.78 4.58
CA ILE A 139 0.69 -10.18 4.20
C ILE A 139 -0.57 -10.95 3.78
N ARG A 140 -1.73 -10.70 4.41
CA ARG A 140 -3.03 -11.28 4.02
C ARG A 140 -3.40 -10.85 2.60
N VAL A 141 -3.34 -9.55 2.28
CA VAL A 141 -3.57 -9.02 0.92
C VAL A 141 -2.64 -9.67 -0.10
N ARG A 142 -1.35 -9.81 0.23
CA ARG A 142 -0.37 -10.47 -0.65
C ARG A 142 -0.75 -11.92 -0.94
N ARG A 143 -1.27 -12.67 0.05
CA ARG A 143 -1.71 -14.05 -0.15
C ARG A 143 -3.01 -14.14 -0.93
N TYR A 144 -3.98 -13.26 -0.65
CA TYR A 144 -5.21 -13.15 -1.44
C TYR A 144 -4.88 -12.94 -2.92
N HIS A 145 -3.96 -12.02 -3.22
CA HIS A 145 -3.52 -11.80 -4.59
C HIS A 145 -2.84 -13.03 -5.22
N LYS A 146 -2.08 -13.80 -4.43
CA LYS A 146 -1.50 -15.06 -4.92
C LYS A 146 -2.59 -16.11 -5.21
N ILE A 147 -3.65 -16.16 -4.40
CA ILE A 147 -4.81 -17.04 -4.61
C ILE A 147 -5.54 -16.64 -5.90
N ALA A 148 -5.82 -15.35 -6.10
CA ALA A 148 -6.42 -14.82 -7.32
C ALA A 148 -5.63 -15.21 -8.58
N ARG A 149 -4.29 -15.13 -8.52
CA ARG A 149 -3.42 -15.54 -9.62
C ARG A 149 -3.49 -17.06 -9.89
N ILE A 150 -3.62 -17.87 -8.86
CA ILE A 150 -3.79 -19.33 -9.00
C ILE A 150 -5.16 -19.63 -9.62
N ALA A 151 -6.22 -18.97 -9.15
CA ALA A 151 -7.57 -19.10 -9.70
C ALA A 151 -7.58 -18.76 -11.19
N ARG A 152 -6.98 -17.62 -11.58
CA ARG A 152 -6.87 -17.21 -12.99
C ARG A 152 -6.13 -18.23 -13.84
N ARG A 153 -5.00 -18.75 -13.35
CA ARG A 153 -4.25 -19.82 -14.05
C ARG A 153 -5.06 -21.12 -14.18
N GLY A 154 -6.01 -21.35 -13.27
CA GLY A 154 -6.95 -22.47 -13.30
C GLY A 154 -8.20 -22.21 -14.15
N GLY A 155 -8.27 -21.09 -14.89
CA GLY A 155 -9.37 -20.80 -15.81
C GLY A 155 -10.52 -19.98 -15.22
N ALA A 156 -10.39 -19.44 -13.99
CA ALA A 156 -11.36 -18.50 -13.46
C ALA A 156 -11.33 -17.18 -14.25
N ASP A 157 -12.52 -16.60 -14.47
CA ASP A 157 -12.68 -15.28 -15.10
C ASP A 157 -12.26 -14.18 -14.11
N ILE A 158 -10.97 -13.87 -14.12
CA ILE A 158 -10.35 -12.86 -13.27
C ILE A 158 -9.55 -11.93 -14.18
N PRO A 159 -9.76 -10.60 -14.12
CA PRO A 159 -9.04 -9.64 -14.95
C PRO A 159 -7.52 -9.85 -14.95
N ALA A 160 -6.91 -9.68 -16.12
CA ALA A 160 -5.46 -9.75 -16.28
C ALA A 160 -4.75 -8.70 -15.40
N ALA A 161 -5.36 -7.53 -15.28
CA ALA A 161 -4.94 -6.39 -14.49
C ALA A 161 -5.82 -6.20 -13.23
N TYR A 162 -5.95 -7.23 -12.39
CA TYR A 162 -6.58 -7.05 -11.08
C TYR A 162 -5.70 -6.12 -10.22
N PRO A 163 -6.21 -4.99 -9.68
CA PRO A 163 -5.39 -3.93 -9.10
C PRO A 163 -4.37 -4.51 -8.12
N TYR A 164 -3.12 -4.50 -8.57
CA TYR A 164 -2.02 -5.17 -7.90
C TYR A 164 -1.52 -4.27 -6.77
N TYR A 165 -1.88 -4.61 -5.54
CA TYR A 165 -1.28 -3.94 -4.40
C TYR A 165 0.23 -4.17 -4.36
N GLY A 166 0.99 -3.07 -4.41
CA GLY A 166 2.45 -3.08 -4.44
C GLY A 166 3.08 -3.94 -3.32
N MET A 167 4.16 -4.63 -3.65
CA MET A 167 4.83 -5.56 -2.74
C MET A 167 5.64 -4.79 -1.68
N TYR A 168 5.14 -4.69 -0.45
CA TYR A 168 5.91 -4.06 0.63
C TYR A 168 6.92 -5.05 1.25
N LEU A 169 8.13 -4.58 1.57
CA LEU A 169 9.07 -5.31 2.45
C LEU A 169 8.41 -5.73 3.78
N SER A 170 7.45 -4.93 4.25
CA SER A 170 6.71 -5.18 5.48
C SER A 170 5.70 -6.34 5.40
N SER A 171 5.38 -6.88 4.22
CA SER A 171 4.41 -7.97 4.01
C SER A 171 5.04 -9.37 4.04
N ARG A 172 6.14 -9.55 4.77
CA ARG A 172 6.95 -10.79 4.77
C ARG A 172 6.77 -11.66 6.01
N LYS A 173 6.37 -11.07 7.14
CA LYS A 173 6.24 -11.76 8.43
C LYS A 173 4.84 -11.56 8.99
N PHE A 174 4.24 -12.64 9.48
CA PHE A 174 2.98 -12.66 10.21
C PHE A 174 3.26 -12.61 11.72
N PHE A 175 2.41 -11.90 12.46
CA PHE A 175 2.51 -11.68 13.91
C PHE A 175 1.24 -12.22 14.57
N PRO A 176 1.24 -13.45 15.10
CA PRO A 176 0.01 -14.12 15.57
C PRO A 176 -0.65 -13.43 16.78
N ASP A 177 0.14 -12.71 17.59
CA ASP A 177 -0.32 -12.04 18.81
C ASP A 177 -0.67 -10.57 18.58
N ALA A 178 -0.62 -10.10 17.34
CA ALA A 178 -1.02 -8.74 17.00
C ALA A 178 -2.55 -8.58 17.12
N PRO A 179 -3.03 -7.40 17.56
CA PRO A 179 -4.46 -7.12 17.52
C PRO A 179 -4.98 -7.13 16.09
N GLU A 180 -6.25 -7.51 15.92
CA GLU A 180 -6.93 -7.35 14.64
C GLU A 180 -7.26 -5.88 14.40
N LEU A 181 -7.28 -5.48 13.13
CA LEU A 181 -7.72 -4.14 12.76
C LEU A 181 -9.20 -4.00 13.13
N SER A 182 -9.55 -2.85 13.70
CA SER A 182 -10.92 -2.52 14.04
C SER A 182 -11.81 -2.61 12.80
N ILE A 183 -13.00 -3.18 12.95
CA ILE A 183 -14.01 -3.20 11.89
C ILE A 183 -14.24 -1.75 11.44
N PRO A 184 -14.21 -1.45 10.12
CA PRO A 184 -14.56 -0.14 9.63
C PRO A 184 -15.94 0.24 10.16
N ASP A 185 -16.08 1.41 10.81
CA ASP A 185 -17.40 1.91 11.23
C ASP A 185 -18.31 1.95 10.00
N GLU A 186 -19.23 0.99 9.92
CA GLU A 186 -20.42 1.09 9.08
C GLU A 186 -21.15 2.33 9.58
N GLY A 187 -21.10 3.40 8.80
CA GLY A 187 -21.60 4.74 9.10
C GLY A 187 -22.40 4.86 10.40
N LYS A 188 -21.82 5.52 11.41
CA LYS A 188 -22.63 6.45 12.19
C LYS A 188 -23.15 7.50 11.21
N ILE A 189 -24.34 7.24 10.70
CA ILE A 189 -25.22 8.22 10.08
C ILE A 189 -25.39 9.33 11.10
N ALA A 190 -24.83 10.49 10.80
CA ALA A 190 -25.27 11.77 11.32
C ALA A 190 -25.53 12.67 10.11
#